data_AF-A0A2N1IS24-F1
#
_entry.id   AF-A0A2N1IS24-F1
#
_cell.length_a   1.000
_cell.length_b   1.000
_cell.length_c   1.000
_cell.angle_alpha   90.00
_cell.angle_beta   90.00
_cell.angle_gamma   90.00
#
_symmetry.space_group_name_H-M   'P 1'
#
loop_
_entity.id
_entity.type
_entity.pdbx_description
1 polymer ?
#
loop_
_entity_poly.entity_id
_entity_poly.type
_entity_poly.pdbx_seq_one_letter_code
_entity_poly.pdbx_strand_id
1 'polypeptide(L)' 'MATTVYFEETIEDQGKRTSMELEIGRSSFYREDSIYINVDGKLVIMDRATAQRFVEAVVSVGFYHGFTE' A
#
# COMPACT_ATOMS: atom_id res chain seq x y z
N MET A 1 19.00 -2.98 -2.38
CA MET A 1 17.54 -2.84 -2.27
C MET A 1 17.27 -1.40 -1.89
N ALA A 2 16.66 -0.61 -2.78
CA ALA A 2 16.19 0.72 -2.42
C ALA A 2 14.67 0.65 -2.29
N THR A 3 14.18 1.01 -1.11
CA THR A 3 12.76 1.25 -0.87
C THR A 3 12.54 2.75 -0.73
N THR A 4 11.39 3.22 -1.18
CA THR A 4 10.91 4.57 -0.91
C THR A 4 9.55 4.41 -0.26
N VAL A 5 9.46 4.75 1.02
CA VAL A 5 8.23 4.71 1.82
C VAL A 5 7.35 5.89 1.41
N TYR A 6 6.07 5.63 1.15
CA TYR A 6 5.07 6.67 0.85
C TYR A 6 3.99 6.76 1.93
N PHE A 7 3.76 5.68 2.67
CA PHE A 7 2.82 5.62 3.78
C PHE A 7 3.37 4.67 4.84
N GLU A 8 3.38 5.09 6.10
CA GLU A 8 3.79 4.27 7.24
C GLU A 8 3.04 4.76 8.48
N GLU A 9 2.11 3.96 8.97
CA GLU A 9 1.30 4.30 10.14
C GLU A 9 0.74 3.04 10.82
N THR A 10 0.49 3.12 12.13
CA THR A 10 -0.45 2.22 12.79
C THR A 10 -1.87 2.70 12.50
N ILE A 11 -2.58 2.00 11.63
CA ILE A 11 -3.97 2.35 11.33
C ILE A 11 -4.90 1.74 12.40
N GLU A 12 -5.90 2.51 12.81
CA GLU A 12 -6.95 2.07 13.75
C GLU A 12 -8.30 2.04 13.02
N ASP A 13 -9.15 1.07 13.33
CA ASP A 13 -10.53 1.09 12.84
C ASP A 13 -11.32 2.25 13.49
N GLN A 14 -12.39 2.70 12.81
CA GLN A 14 -13.21 3.80 13.31
C GLN A 14 -13.85 3.51 14.68
N GLY A 15 -13.98 2.23 15.04
CA GLY A 15 -14.49 1.77 16.33
C GLY A 15 -13.44 1.64 17.44
N LYS A 16 -12.14 1.85 17.14
CA LYS A 16 -11.00 1.65 18.07
C LYS A 16 -10.95 0.25 18.70
N ARG A 17 -11.34 -0.76 17.95
CA ARG A 17 -11.33 -2.18 18.35
C ARG A 17 -10.16 -2.95 17.75
N THR A 18 -9.65 -2.51 16.61
CA THR A 18 -8.57 -3.21 15.89
C THR A 18 -7.60 -2.22 15.31
N SER A 19 -6.32 -2.59 15.28
CA SER A 19 -5.27 -1.85 14.62
C SER A 19 -4.31 -2.79 13.89
N MET A 20 -3.57 -2.23 12.93
CA MET A 20 -2.47 -2.92 12.26
C MET A 20 -1.37 -1.92 11.88
N GLU A 21 -0.13 -2.39 11.85
CA GLU A 21 0.98 -1.63 11.27
C GLU A 21 0.95 -1.80 9.75
N LEU A 22 0.89 -0.68 9.03
CA LEU A 22 0.84 -0.66 7.57
C LEU A 22 1.93 0.24 7.00
N GLU A 23 2.76 -0.34 6.14
CA GLU A 23 3.75 0.37 5.33
C GLU A 23 3.46 0.12 3.84
N ILE A 24 3.45 1.17 3.03
CA ILE A 24 3.32 1.09 1.58
C ILE A 24 4.43 1.91 0.94
N GLY A 25 5.06 1.33 -0.07
CA GLY A 25 6.06 2.06 -0.83
C GLY A 25 6.43 1.43 -2.16
N ARG A 26 7.47 1.99 -2.78
CA ARG A 26 8.09 1.45 -3.99
C ARG A 26 9.33 0.64 -3.61
N SER A 27 9.54 -0.51 -4.25
CA SER A 27 10.74 -1.34 -4.09
C SER A 27 11.40 -1.62 -5.44
N SER A 28 12.73 -1.56 -5.46
CA SER A 28 13.58 -1.96 -6.60
C SER A 28 14.26 -3.32 -6.39
N PHE A 29 13.67 -4.21 -5.58
CA PHE A 29 14.29 -5.49 -5.22
C PHE A 29 14.37 -6.47 -6.39
N TYR A 30 13.35 -6.48 -7.26
CA TYR A 30 13.29 -7.34 -8.45
C TYR A 30 13.71 -6.58 -9.71
N ARG A 31 13.75 -7.29 -10.84
CA ARG A 31 14.11 -6.73 -12.17
C ARG A 31 13.23 -5.54 -12.55
N GLU A 32 11.95 -5.60 -12.20
CA GLU A 32 10.99 -4.54 -12.44
C GLU A 32 10.57 -3.92 -11.11
N ASP A 33 10.68 -2.60 -11.03
CA ASP A 33 10.23 -1.86 -9.86
C ASP A 33 8.72 -1.99 -9.71
N SER A 34 8.29 -2.10 -8.47
CA SER A 34 6.88 -2.29 -8.13
C SER A 34 6.55 -1.76 -6.74
N ILE A 35 5.28 -1.89 -6.37
CA ILE A 35 4.76 -1.52 -5.06
C ILE A 35 4.98 -2.67 -4.08
N TYR A 36 5.39 -2.34 -2.86
CA TYR A 36 5.35 -3.26 -1.74
C TYR A 36 4.33 -2.80 -0.70
N ILE A 37 3.81 -3.78 0.04
CA ILE A 37 3.00 -3.57 1.23
C ILE A 37 3.59 -4.43 2.34
N ASN A 38 3.75 -3.83 3.52
CA ASN A 38 4.07 -4.54 4.75
C ASN A 38 2.87 -4.41 5.71
N VAL A 39 2.30 -5.54 6.14
CA VAL A 39 1.22 -5.58 7.13
C VAL A 39 1.69 -6.40 8.32
N ASP A 40 1.82 -5.79 9.49
CA ASP A 40 2.27 -6.43 10.73
C ASP A 40 3.56 -7.26 10.53
N GLY A 41 4.54 -6.69 9.82
CA GLY A 41 5.82 -7.33 9.50
C GLY A 41 5.79 -8.33 8.33
N LYS A 42 4.63 -8.58 7.71
CA LYS A 42 4.51 -9.41 6.50
C LYS A 42 4.64 -8.56 5.25
N LEU A 43 5.82 -8.64 4.64
CA LEU A 43 6.16 -7.94 3.41
C LEU A 43 5.74 -8.73 2.16
N VAL A 44 5.06 -8.05 1.23
CA VAL A 44 4.82 -8.50 -0.13
C VAL A 44 5.27 -7.42 -1.10
N ILE A 45 6.05 -7.79 -2.11
CA ILE A 45 6.35 -6.94 -3.27
C ILE A 45 5.50 -7.48 -4.42
N MET A 46 4.57 -6.67 -4.91
CA MET A 46 3.61 -7.10 -5.93
C MET A 46 4.28 -7.28 -7.29
N ASP A 47 3.81 -8.24 -8.09
CA ASP A 47 4.07 -8.19 -9.53
C ASP A 47 3.40 -6.95 -10.15
N ARG A 48 3.91 -6.51 -11.30
CA ARG A 48 3.49 -5.25 -11.92
C ARG A 48 2.02 -5.22 -12.34
N ALA A 49 1.47 -6.36 -12.78
CA ALA A 49 0.08 -6.43 -13.21
C ALA A 49 -0.87 -6.33 -12.01
N THR A 50 -0.53 -6.97 -10.89
CA THR A 50 -1.27 -6.84 -9.64
C THR A 50 -1.15 -5.45 -9.03
N ALA A 51 0.04 -4.85 -9.06
CA ALA A 51 0.26 -3.47 -8.59
C ALA A 51 -0.63 -2.46 -9.32
N GLN A 52 -0.77 -2.59 -10.65
CA GLN A 52 -1.66 -1.72 -11.43
C GLN A 52 -3.12 -1.83 -10.99
N ARG A 53 -3.67 -3.06 -10.91
CA ARG A 53 -5.06 -3.27 -10.49
C ARG A 53 -5.31 -2.82 -9.05
N PHE A 54 -4.32 -2.99 -8.17
CA PHE A 54 -4.37 -2.51 -6.79
C PHE A 54 -4.50 -0.98 -6.75
N VAL A 55 -3.66 -0.25 -7.49
CA VAL A 55 -3.72 1.22 -7.55
C VAL A 55 -5.06 1.69 -8.12
N GLU A 56 -5.54 1.08 -9.21
CA GLU A 56 -6.84 1.40 -9.81
C GLU A 56 -7.98 1.26 -8.78
N ALA A 57 -7.96 0.20 -7.96
CA ALA A 57 -8.95 -0.02 -6.92
C ALA A 57 -8.88 1.04 -5.80
N VAL A 58 -7.68 1.34 -5.30
CA VAL A 58 -7.47 2.35 -4.23
C VAL A 58 -7.90 3.74 -4.70
N VAL A 59 -7.50 4.14 -5.90
CA VAL A 59 -7.89 5.43 -6.51
C VAL A 59 -9.40 5.52 -6.70
N SER A 60 -10.04 4.44 -7.18
CA SER A 60 -11.50 4.39 -7.35
C SER A 60 -12.26 4.61 -6.04
N VAL A 61 -11.80 4.01 -4.92
CA VAL A 61 -12.38 4.24 -3.59
C VAL A 61 -12.11 5.67 -3.12
N GLY A 62 -10.91 6.20 -3.39
CA GLY A 62 -10.58 7.59 -3.10
C GLY A 62 -11.49 8.58 -3.83
N PHE A 63 -11.77 8.35 -5.11
CA PHE A 63 -12.71 9.15 -5.89
C PHE A 63 -14.13 9.10 -5.32
N TYR A 64 -14.61 7.90 -4.98
CA TYR A 64 -15.94 7.73 -4.40
C TYR A 64 -16.13 8.57 -3.12
N HIS A 65 -15.10 8.67 -2.29
CA HIS A 65 -15.13 9.46 -1.06
C HIS A 65 -14.73 10.94 -1.24
N GLY A 66 -14.26 11.35 -2.42
CA GLY A 66 -13.74 12.70 -2.66
C GLY A 66 -12.41 12.98 -1.95
N PHE A 67 -11.60 11.95 -1.68
CA PHE A 67 -10.27 12.09 -1.06
C PHE A 67 -9.16 12.40 -2.08
N THR A 68 -9.44 12.19 -3.36
CA THR A 68 -8.55 12.47 -4.50
C THR A 68 -9.37 13.01 -5.68
N GLU A 69 -8.72 13.69 -6.61
CA GLU A 69 -9.30 14.41 -7.76
C GLU A 69 -8.74 13.93 -9.11
#